data_AF-A0A2E5Z8A8-F1
#
_entry.id   AF-A0A2E5Z8A8-F1
#
_cell.length_a   1.000
_cell.length_b   1.000
_cell.length_c   1.000
_cell.angle_alpha   90.00
_cell.angle_beta   90.00
_cell.angle_gamma   90.00
#
_symmetry.space_group_name_H-M   'P 1'
#
loop_
_entity.id
_entity.type
_entity.pdbx_description
1 polymer ?
#
loop_
_entity_poly.entity_id
_entity_poly.type
_entity_poly.pdbx_seq_one_letter_code
_entity_poly.pdbx_strand_id
1 'polypeptide(L)'
;MSENDQKFLSNRQLPRPFEFHWGKGMVVEEASIDTPYNEPTVQLLEYENGEVSIRFCYYKGSQFGRGSLLMDEISIEEMREALQYTPRLKKFLARMIS
;
A
#
# COMPACT_ATOMS: atom_id res chain seq x y z
N MET A 1 -8.31 -16.99 4.89
CA MET A 1 -6.98 -16.46 4.57
C MET A 1 -5.96 -17.36 5.23
N SER A 2 -4.96 -17.80 4.47
CA SER A 2 -3.85 -18.62 4.97
C SER A 2 -2.89 -17.78 5.81
N GLU A 3 -2.06 -18.43 6.65
CA GLU A 3 -1.01 -17.77 7.44
C GLU A 3 -0.04 -16.95 6.57
N ASN A 4 0.18 -17.38 5.31
CA ASN A 4 0.99 -16.67 4.33
C ASN A 4 0.33 -15.39 3.82
N ASP A 5 -1.00 -15.32 3.76
CA ASP A 5 -1.73 -14.13 3.31
C ASP A 5 -1.49 -12.96 4.28
N GLN A 6 -1.30 -13.28 5.57
CA GLN A 6 -1.11 -12.32 6.65
C GLN A 6 0.29 -11.69 6.65
N LYS A 7 1.28 -12.32 6.00
CA LYS A 7 2.65 -11.78 5.88
C LYS A 7 2.70 -10.52 5.01
N PHE A 8 1.84 -10.44 3.99
CA PHE A 8 1.85 -9.38 2.99
C PHE A 8 0.75 -8.33 3.20
N LEU A 9 -0.24 -8.69 4.00
CA LEU A 9 -1.25 -7.77 4.47
C LEU A 9 -0.76 -7.12 5.74
N SER A 10 -0.64 -5.80 5.66
CA SER A 10 -0.62 -4.92 6.81
C SER A 10 -1.53 -5.39 7.95
N ASN A 11 -1.00 -5.43 9.18
CA ASN A 11 -1.81 -5.61 10.40
C ASN A 11 -2.69 -4.39 10.73
N ARG A 12 -2.65 -3.31 9.93
CA ARG A 12 -3.45 -2.11 10.14
C ARG A 12 -4.85 -2.36 9.62
N GLN A 13 -5.85 -2.01 10.43
CA GLN A 13 -7.25 -2.15 10.05
C GLN A 13 -7.57 -1.27 8.83
N LEU A 14 -8.25 -1.88 7.86
CA LEU A 14 -8.85 -1.22 6.71
C LEU A 14 -10.38 -1.39 6.75
N PRO A 15 -11.16 -0.42 6.24
CA PRO A 15 -10.69 0.86 5.73
C PRO A 15 -10.29 1.82 6.87
N ARG A 16 -9.38 2.75 6.60
CA ARG A 16 -8.98 3.78 7.59
C ARG A 16 -8.92 5.17 6.97
N PRO A 17 -9.25 6.24 7.73
CA PRO A 17 -9.33 7.57 7.18
C PRO A 17 -7.95 8.13 6.79
N PHE A 18 -7.94 8.98 5.78
CA PHE A 18 -6.85 9.91 5.51
C PHE A 18 -7.42 11.31 5.26
N GLU A 19 -6.60 12.32 5.52
CA GLU A 19 -6.94 13.71 5.26
C GLU A 19 -5.72 14.45 4.72
N PHE A 20 -5.94 15.18 3.63
CA PHE A 20 -5.03 16.16 3.04
C PHE A 20 -5.74 17.51 2.99
N HIS A 21 -4.99 18.61 2.84
CA HIS A 21 -5.58 19.93 2.72
C HIS A 21 -6.41 20.13 1.44
N TRP A 22 -6.31 19.23 0.47
CA TRP A 22 -7.08 19.24 -0.78
C TRP A 22 -8.15 18.14 -0.86
N GLY A 23 -8.34 17.33 0.20
CA GLY A 23 -9.35 16.27 0.18
C GLY A 23 -9.13 15.19 1.24
N LYS A 24 -10.18 14.41 1.48
CA LYS A 24 -10.20 13.32 2.47
C LYS A 24 -10.92 12.10 1.92
N GLY A 25 -10.74 10.98 2.60
CA GLY A 25 -11.35 9.70 2.22
C GLY A 25 -10.77 8.55 3.02
N MET A 26 -10.76 7.36 2.41
CA MET A 26 -10.36 6.12 3.05
C MET A 26 -9.19 5.45 2.30
N VAL A 27 -8.25 4.89 3.05
CA VAL A 27 -7.37 3.83 2.55
C VAL A 27 -8.21 2.56 2.50
N VAL A 28 -8.42 1.99 1.31
CA VAL A 28 -9.34 0.86 1.09
C VAL A 28 -8.62 -0.45 0.77
N GLU A 29 -7.43 -0.39 0.20
CA GLU A 29 -6.53 -1.53 0.02
C GLU A 29 -5.09 -1.05 0.30
N GLU A 30 -4.26 -1.91 0.89
CA GLU A 30 -2.83 -1.66 0.99
C GLU A 30 -2.02 -2.95 0.93
N ALA A 31 -0.87 -2.88 0.25
CA ALA A 31 0.11 -3.95 0.18
C ALA A 31 1.39 -3.48 0.86
N SER A 32 1.95 -4.32 1.72
CA SER A 32 3.15 -4.01 2.51
C SER A 32 4.09 -5.19 2.53
N ILE A 33 5.38 -4.91 2.61
CA ILE A 33 6.43 -5.90 2.81
C ILE A 33 7.37 -5.40 3.90
N ASP A 34 7.98 -6.32 4.63
CA ASP A 34 9.00 -5.99 5.62
C ASP A 34 10.39 -6.06 5.00
N THR A 35 11.17 -5.00 5.14
CA THR A 35 12.60 -4.99 4.81
C THR A 35 13.43 -4.79 6.07
N PRO A 36 14.76 -5.01 6.02
CA PRO A 36 15.64 -4.69 7.14
C PRO A 36 15.62 -3.21 7.59
N TYR A 37 15.12 -2.29 6.76
CA TYR A 37 15.24 -0.85 6.99
C TYR A 37 13.90 -0.15 7.28
N ASN A 38 12.83 -0.58 6.63
CA ASN A 38 11.48 -0.02 6.70
C ASN A 38 10.43 -1.04 6.21
N GLU A 39 9.17 -0.65 6.27
CA GLU A 39 8.03 -1.37 5.69
C GLU A 39 7.49 -0.60 4.47
N PRO A 40 8.03 -0.83 3.26
CA PRO A 40 7.48 -0.28 2.02
C PRO A 40 6.00 -0.63 1.89
N THR A 41 5.18 0.37 1.54
CA THR A 41 3.73 0.23 1.48
C THR A 41 3.14 0.99 0.30
N VAL A 42 2.24 0.33 -0.43
CA VAL A 42 1.43 0.95 -1.49
C VAL A 42 -0.03 0.90 -1.09
N GLN A 43 -0.71 2.05 -1.15
CA GLN A 43 -2.09 2.23 -0.71
C GLN A 43 -2.99 2.68 -1.86
N LEU A 44 -4.19 2.09 -1.93
CA LEU A 44 -5.30 2.62 -2.71
C LEU A 44 -6.13 3.56 -1.83
N LEU A 45 -6.20 4.81 -2.23
CA LEU A 45 -7.01 5.86 -1.61
C LEU A 45 -8.31 5.99 -2.38
N GLU A 46 -9.43 6.04 -1.67
CA GLU A 46 -10.76 6.34 -2.20
C GLU A 46 -11.27 7.62 -1.53
N TYR A 47 -11.43 8.69 -2.31
CA TYR A 47 -11.90 9.99 -1.84
C TYR A 47 -13.41 9.98 -1.66
N GLU A 48 -13.95 10.89 -0.83
CA GLU A 48 -15.41 11.02 -0.62
C GLU A 48 -16.19 11.33 -1.91
N ASN A 49 -15.53 11.92 -2.92
CA ASN A 49 -16.11 12.19 -4.24
C ASN A 49 -16.07 10.98 -5.20
N GLY A 50 -15.57 9.82 -4.75
CA GLY A 50 -15.45 8.59 -5.53
C GLY A 50 -14.17 8.49 -6.38
N GLU A 51 -13.32 9.52 -6.40
CA GLU A 51 -12.03 9.44 -7.08
C GLU A 51 -11.08 8.49 -6.36
N VAL A 52 -10.16 7.88 -7.11
CA VAL A 52 -9.14 6.97 -6.54
C VAL A 52 -7.73 7.46 -6.84
N SER A 53 -6.81 7.19 -5.92
CA SER A 53 -5.39 7.51 -6.08
C SER A 53 -4.50 6.45 -5.45
N ILE A 54 -3.25 6.36 -5.90
CA ILE A 54 -2.23 5.52 -5.26
C ILE A 54 -1.36 6.40 -4.37
N ARG A 55 -1.00 5.89 -3.20
CA ARG A 55 0.05 6.47 -2.36
C ARG A 55 1.17 5.46 -2.13
N PHE A 56 2.39 5.87 -2.46
CA PHE A 56 3.63 5.19 -2.08
C PHE A 56 4.15 5.80 -0.78
N CYS A 57 4.40 4.97 0.22
CA CYS A 57 4.86 5.39 1.53
C CYS A 57 5.62 4.26 2.22
N TYR A 58 6.23 4.55 3.37
CA TYR A 58 6.81 3.52 4.20
C TYR A 58 6.47 3.74 5.67
N TYR A 59 6.57 2.67 6.45
CA TYR A 59 6.54 2.73 7.90
C TYR A 59 7.91 2.37 8.49
N LYS A 60 8.22 2.93 9.66
CA LYS A 60 9.35 2.50 10.49
C LYS A 60 8.84 2.38 11.92
N GLY A 61 8.49 1.16 12.32
CA GLY A 61 7.66 0.96 13.51
C GLY A 61 6.29 1.65 13.32
N SER A 62 5.87 2.46 14.28
CA SER A 62 4.61 3.23 14.18
C SER A 62 4.71 4.51 13.36
N GLN A 63 5.92 4.91 12.94
CA GLN A 63 6.12 6.18 12.24
C GLN A 63 5.82 6.02 10.76
N PHE A 64 4.90 6.85 10.26
CA PHE A 64 4.57 6.97 8.84
C PHE A 64 5.47 7.99 8.14
N GLY A 65 6.09 7.59 7.04
CA GLY A 65 6.94 8.45 6.20
C GLY A 65 6.40 8.60 4.78
N ARG A 66 6.54 9.80 4.19
CA ARG A 66 6.20 10.13 2.80
C ARG A 66 7.44 10.35 1.92
N GLY A 67 8.59 9.79 2.31
CA GLY A 67 9.84 9.90 1.56
C GLY A 67 9.92 8.91 0.40
N SER A 68 11.07 8.87 -0.29
CA SER A 68 11.32 7.93 -1.39
C SER A 68 11.07 6.50 -0.95
N LEU A 69 10.22 5.79 -1.69
CA LEU A 69 10.01 4.36 -1.55
C LEU A 69 11.14 3.65 -2.30
N LEU A 70 12.08 3.05 -1.57
CA LEU A 70 13.19 2.30 -2.14
C LEU A 70 12.94 0.80 -1.96
N MET A 71 13.10 0.05 -3.04
CA MET A 71 13.00 -1.40 -3.08
C MET A 71 14.13 -1.93 -3.97
N ASP A 72 14.80 -2.98 -3.53
CA ASP A 72 15.73 -3.78 -4.31
C ASP A 72 14.99 -4.84 -5.15
N GLU A 73 15.74 -5.64 -5.92
CA GLU A 73 15.16 -6.66 -6.80
C GLU A 73 14.32 -7.70 -6.05
N ILE A 74 14.77 -8.11 -4.86
CA ILE A 74 14.08 -9.11 -4.04
C ILE A 74 12.76 -8.53 -3.51
N SER A 75 12.81 -7.32 -2.94
CA SER A 75 11.62 -6.66 -2.40
C SER A 75 10.61 -6.26 -3.48
N ILE A 76 11.04 -6.02 -4.72
CA ILE A 76 10.12 -5.87 -5.86
C ILE A 76 9.32 -7.16 -6.11
N GLU A 77 9.96 -8.32 -6.06
CA GLU A 77 9.25 -9.61 -6.22
C GLU A 77 8.29 -9.87 -5.06
N GLU A 78 8.70 -9.60 -3.82
CA GLU A 78 7.80 -9.71 -2.66
C GLU A 78 6.62 -8.74 -2.75
N MET A 79 6.83 -7.50 -3.22
CA MET A 79 5.74 -6.55 -3.45
C MET A 79 4.79 -7.04 -4.55
N ARG A 80 5.30 -7.66 -5.62
CA ARG A 80 4.47 -8.25 -6.69
C ARG A 80 3.57 -9.35 -6.13
N GLU A 81 4.06 -10.14 -5.18
CA GLU A 81 3.27 -11.14 -4.46
C GLU A 81 2.24 -10.48 -3.53
N ALA A 82 2.64 -9.47 -2.76
CA ALA A 82 1.72 -8.73 -1.88
C ALA A 82 0.54 -8.10 -2.65
N LEU A 83 0.81 -7.59 -3.84
CA LEU A 83 -0.22 -7.02 -4.73
C LEU A 83 -1.25 -8.05 -5.22
N GLN A 84 -0.99 -9.36 -5.15
CA GLN A 84 -2.00 -10.36 -5.50
C GLN A 84 -3.21 -10.34 -4.55
N TYR A 85 -3.01 -9.87 -3.32
CA TYR A 85 -4.05 -9.78 -2.30
C TYR A 85 -4.81 -8.44 -2.30
N THR A 86 -4.42 -7.50 -3.18
CA THR A 86 -5.05 -6.18 -3.33
C THR A 86 -5.48 -5.97 -4.78
N PRO A 87 -6.55 -6.66 -5.23
CA PRO A 87 -6.88 -6.76 -6.64
C PRO A 87 -7.27 -5.41 -7.29
N ARG A 88 -7.92 -4.49 -6.56
CA ARG A 88 -8.22 -3.16 -7.11
C ARG A 88 -6.95 -2.34 -7.25
N LEU A 89 -6.09 -2.35 -6.23
CA LEU A 89 -4.79 -1.67 -6.26
C LEU A 89 -3.90 -2.20 -7.39
N LYS A 90 -3.76 -3.53 -7.50
CA LYS A 90 -2.99 -4.18 -8.57
C LYS A 90 -3.50 -3.81 -9.96
N LYS A 91 -4.83 -3.82 -10.17
CA LYS A 91 -5.43 -3.42 -11.45
C LYS A 91 -5.15 -1.96 -11.77
N PHE A 92 -5.20 -1.09 -10.77
CA PHE A 92 -4.94 0.34 -10.96
C PHE A 92 -3.46 0.62 -11.26
N LEU A 93 -2.53 -0.05 -10.58
CA LEU A 93 -1.09 -0.02 -10.89
C LEU A 93 -0.77 -0.54 -12.29
N ALA A 94 -1.41 -1.65 -12.70
CA ALA A 94 -1.16 -2.26 -14.00
C ALA A 94 -1.35 -1.26 -15.15
N ARG A 95 -2.32 -0.33 -15.03
CA ARG A 95 -2.58 0.73 -16.03
C ARG A 95 -1.39 1.68 -16.26
N MET A 96 -0.42 1.74 -15.35
CA MET A 96 0.77 2.58 -15.50
C MET A 96 1.88 1.90 -16.31
N ILE A 97 1.90 0.57 -16.35
CA ILE A 97 3.00 -0.24 -16.88
C ILE A 97 2.58 -1.10 -18.08
N SER A 98 1.28 -1.18 -18.36
CA SER A 98 0.68 -1.88 -19.50
C SER A 98 0.39 -0.93 -20.66
#